data_AF-A0A7C1DRM0-F1
#
_entry.id   AF-A0A7C1DRM0-F1
#
_cell.length_a   1.000
_cell.length_b   1.000
_cell.length_c   1.000
_cell.angle_alpha   90.00
_cell.angle_beta   90.00
_cell.angle_gamma   90.00
#
_symmetry.space_group_name_H-M   'P 1'
#
loop_
_entity.id
_entity.type
_entity.pdbx_description
1 polymer ?
#
loop_
_entity_poly.entity_id
_entity_poly.type
_entity_poly.pdbx_seq_one_letter_code
_entity_poly.pdbx_strand_id
1 'polypeptide(L)'
;FSPVIGVKLFDDNGLTSNFAVLRALSFAVDKGARVISMSWSSETESAFLADACGKAASSGAMLVAAAGNEPTGRPVFPAAFDTVIGVGALDAHGNTWRESNFGTFVPVFAPGIAMLPVGHRGDPGVYAGTSIATAYVARRLSAAARLHPEATDGELLEIISRP
;
A
#
# COMPACT_ATOMS: atom_id res chain seq x y z
N PHE A 1 0.23 7.01 19.06
CA PHE A 1 -0.13 5.65 18.61
C PHE A 1 -1.05 5.78 17.40
N SER A 2 -0.84 5.00 16.34
CA SER A 2 -1.75 4.92 15.20
C SER A 2 -2.55 3.63 15.34
N PRO A 3 -3.88 3.68 15.55
CA PRO A 3 -4.70 2.47 15.62
C PRO A 3 -4.58 1.64 14.33
N VAL A 4 -4.61 0.31 14.47
CA VAL A 4 -4.57 -0.63 13.34
C VAL A 4 -5.93 -1.32 13.24
N ILE A 5 -6.49 -1.35 12.03
CA ILE A 5 -7.72 -2.06 11.70
C ILE A 5 -7.34 -3.28 10.87
N GLY A 6 -7.57 -4.47 11.41
CA GLY A 6 -7.38 -5.72 10.66
C GLY A 6 -8.57 -5.97 9.73
N VAL A 7 -8.30 -6.11 8.43
CA VAL A 7 -9.33 -6.41 7.42
C VAL A 7 -8.91 -7.66 6.66
N LYS A 8 -9.63 -8.78 6.87
CA LYS A 8 -9.39 -10.02 6.12
C LYS A 8 -10.01 -9.89 4.72
N LEU A 9 -9.16 -9.77 3.70
CA LEU A 9 -9.56 -9.66 2.29
C LEU A 9 -9.34 -10.97 1.51
N PHE A 10 -8.26 -11.68 1.81
CA PHE A 10 -7.92 -12.94 1.17
C PHE A 10 -8.39 -14.11 2.03
N ASP A 11 -8.84 -15.17 1.36
CA ASP A 11 -9.12 -16.45 2.02
C ASP A 11 -7.83 -17.18 2.40
N ASP A 12 -7.96 -18.37 2.99
CA ASP A 12 -6.81 -19.13 3.49
C ASP A 12 -5.95 -19.73 2.36
N ASN A 13 -6.41 -19.65 1.10
CA ASN A 13 -5.67 -20.04 -0.10
C ASN A 13 -5.02 -18.82 -0.79
N GLY A 14 -5.16 -17.61 -0.24
CA GLY A 14 -4.65 -16.39 -0.85
C GLY A 14 -5.50 -15.92 -2.04
N LEU A 15 -6.76 -16.33 -2.13
CA LEU A 15 -7.69 -15.90 -3.18
C LEU A 15 -8.59 -14.76 -2.69
N THR A 16 -8.98 -13.90 -3.62
CA THR A 16 -9.94 -12.82 -3.37
C THR A 16 -10.81 -12.56 -4.61
N SER A 17 -11.77 -11.64 -4.50
CA SER A 17 -12.57 -11.17 -5.62
C SER A 17 -12.76 -9.67 -5.55
N ASN A 18 -13.06 -9.04 -6.69
CA ASN A 18 -13.34 -7.61 -6.72
C ASN A 18 -14.47 -7.20 -5.75
N PHE A 19 -15.48 -8.05 -5.56
CA PHE A 19 -16.56 -7.81 -4.58
C PHE A 19 -16.05 -7.84 -3.13
N ALA A 20 -15.14 -8.78 -2.81
CA ALA A 20 -14.50 -8.82 -1.50
C ALA A 20 -13.63 -7.58 -1.27
N VAL A 21 -12.91 -7.11 -2.30
CA VAL A 21 -12.14 -5.86 -2.23
C VAL A 21 -13.04 -4.66 -1.93
N LEU A 22 -14.15 -4.49 -2.67
CA LEU A 22 -15.12 -3.42 -2.39
C LEU A 22 -15.61 -3.47 -0.93
N ARG A 23 -16.04 -4.65 -0.46
CA ARG A 23 -16.50 -4.86 0.91
C ARG A 23 -15.43 -4.51 1.95
N ALA A 24 -14.18 -4.90 1.71
CA ALA A 24 -13.05 -4.62 2.59
C ALA A 24 -12.72 -3.13 2.65
N LEU A 25 -12.70 -2.44 1.50
CA LEU A 25 -12.48 -1.00 1.41
C LEU A 25 -13.59 -0.22 2.11
N SER A 26 -14.86 -0.55 1.84
CA SER A 26 -16.00 0.06 2.54
C SER A 26 -15.92 -0.14 4.05
N PHE A 27 -15.62 -1.36 4.50
CA PHE A 27 -15.45 -1.64 5.94
C PHE A 27 -14.32 -0.81 6.56
N ALA A 28 -13.17 -0.69 5.90
CA ALA A 28 -12.04 0.10 6.40
C ALA A 28 -12.43 1.58 6.55
N VAL A 29 -13.10 2.14 5.54
CA VAL A 29 -13.61 3.51 5.56
C VAL A 29 -14.65 3.71 6.67
N ASP A 30 -15.62 2.80 6.80
CA ASP A 30 -16.65 2.86 7.85
C ASP A 30 -16.06 2.78 9.27
N LYS A 31 -14.88 2.16 9.42
CA LYS A 31 -14.11 2.14 10.66
C LYS A 31 -13.19 3.34 10.85
N GLY A 32 -13.23 4.32 9.95
CA GLY A 32 -12.46 5.56 10.03
C GLY A 32 -10.98 5.40 9.64
N ALA A 33 -10.64 4.42 8.79
CA ALA A 33 -9.28 4.27 8.30
C ALA A 33 -8.87 5.49 7.45
N ARG A 34 -7.94 6.32 7.95
CA ARG A 34 -7.36 7.42 7.17
C ARG A 34 -6.38 6.94 6.09
N VAL A 35 -5.72 5.81 6.32
CA VAL A 35 -4.75 5.22 5.38
C VAL A 35 -5.04 3.73 5.25
N ILE A 36 -5.15 3.23 4.03
CA ILE A 36 -5.42 1.82 3.72
C ILE A 36 -4.21 1.26 2.97
N SER A 37 -3.56 0.26 3.58
CA SER A 37 -2.39 -0.44 3.03
C SER A 37 -2.84 -1.69 2.26
N MET A 38 -2.48 -1.76 0.98
CA MET A 38 -2.83 -2.85 0.07
C MET A 38 -1.54 -3.50 -0.48
N SER A 39 -0.95 -4.38 0.31
CA SER A 39 0.28 -5.11 -0.05
C SER A 39 0.00 -6.25 -1.03
N TRP A 40 -0.68 -5.95 -2.14
CA TRP A 40 -1.05 -6.88 -3.21
C TRP A 40 -1.29 -6.09 -4.50
N SER A 41 -1.26 -6.79 -5.63
CA SER A 41 -1.56 -6.24 -6.95
C SER A 41 -2.03 -7.32 -7.91
N SER A 42 -2.58 -6.91 -9.04
CA SER A 42 -3.02 -7.73 -10.17
C SER A 42 -2.55 -7.08 -11.47
N GLU A 43 -2.17 -7.88 -12.46
CA GLU A 43 -1.84 -7.40 -13.80
C GLU A 43 -3.06 -6.96 -14.61
N THR A 44 -4.26 -7.34 -14.17
CA THR A 44 -5.51 -7.07 -14.89
C THR A 44 -6.21 -5.84 -14.32
N GLU A 45 -6.40 -4.83 -15.16
CA GLU A 45 -7.22 -3.68 -14.84
C GLU A 45 -8.69 -4.07 -14.70
N SER A 46 -9.40 -3.43 -13.75
CA SER A 46 -10.83 -3.61 -13.60
C SER A 46 -11.50 -2.29 -13.26
N ALA A 47 -12.46 -1.88 -14.11
CA ALA A 47 -13.27 -0.69 -13.85
C ALA A 47 -14.04 -0.77 -12.52
N PHE A 48 -14.47 -1.98 -12.12
CA PHE A 48 -15.11 -2.18 -10.82
C PHE A 48 -14.13 -1.93 -9.66
N LEU A 49 -12.89 -2.41 -9.78
CA LEU A 49 -11.87 -2.16 -8.76
C LEU A 49 -11.49 -0.68 -8.71
N ALA A 50 -11.40 -0.02 -9.86
CA ALA A 50 -11.15 1.42 -9.95
C ALA A 50 -12.26 2.23 -9.24
N ASP A 51 -13.53 1.89 -9.46
CA ASP A 51 -14.68 2.51 -8.78
C ASP A 51 -14.65 2.24 -7.26
N ALA A 52 -14.31 1.02 -6.84
CA ALA A 52 -14.17 0.69 -5.43
C ALA A 52 -13.06 1.52 -4.74
N CYS A 53 -11.90 1.67 -5.39
CA CYS A 53 -10.81 2.51 -4.91
C CYS A 53 -11.23 3.98 -4.89
N GLY A 54 -11.87 4.47 -5.97
CA GLY A 54 -12.36 5.83 -6.07
C GLY A 54 -13.35 6.21 -4.97
N LYS A 55 -14.28 5.31 -4.60
CA LYS A 55 -15.22 5.50 -3.49
C LYS A 55 -14.53 5.58 -2.13
N ALA A 56 -13.50 4.76 -1.91
CA ALA A 56 -12.74 4.81 -0.67
C ALA A 56 -11.91 6.11 -0.59
N ALA A 57 -11.26 6.50 -1.68
CA ALA A 57 -10.50 7.75 -1.77
C ALA A 57 -11.40 8.98 -1.59
N SER A 58 -12.58 9.02 -2.22
CA SER A 58 -13.52 10.15 -2.07
C SER A 58 -14.12 10.26 -0.66
N SER A 59 -14.03 9.20 0.14
CA SER A 59 -14.36 9.22 1.57
C SER A 59 -13.23 9.75 2.45
N GLY A 60 -12.13 10.22 1.85
CA GLY A 60 -10.97 10.82 2.52
C GLY A 60 -9.93 9.82 3.02
N ALA A 61 -9.95 8.58 2.52
CA ALA A 61 -8.93 7.58 2.83
C ALA A 61 -7.79 7.61 1.79
N MET A 62 -6.55 7.68 2.25
CA MET A 62 -5.37 7.52 1.39
C MET A 62 -5.15 6.03 1.10
N LEU A 63 -5.16 5.67 -0.18
CA LEU A 63 -4.92 4.31 -0.62
C LEU A 63 -3.45 4.13 -1.02
N VAL A 64 -2.80 3.10 -0.50
CA VAL A 64 -1.38 2.81 -0.78
C VAL A 64 -1.27 1.36 -1.22
N ALA A 65 -0.63 1.09 -2.35
CA ALA A 65 -0.54 -0.26 -2.90
C ALA A 65 0.86 -0.66 -3.36
N ALA A 66 1.13 -1.96 -3.36
CA ALA A 66 2.40 -2.53 -3.81
C ALA A 66 2.54 -2.45 -5.33
N ALA A 67 3.71 -2.01 -5.81
CA ALA A 67 4.00 -1.94 -7.24
C ALA A 67 4.27 -3.30 -7.91
N GLY A 68 4.43 -4.37 -7.12
CA GLY A 68 4.75 -5.71 -7.62
C GLY A 68 6.25 -6.04 -7.52
N ASN A 69 6.56 -7.34 -7.59
CA ASN A 69 7.92 -7.87 -7.40
C ASN A 69 8.52 -8.40 -8.71
N GLU A 70 7.98 -7.93 -9.84
CA GLU A 70 8.46 -8.19 -11.18
C GLU A 70 8.83 -6.85 -11.83
N PRO A 71 10.11 -6.60 -12.18
CA PRO A 71 10.60 -5.31 -12.67
C PRO A 71 10.26 -5.11 -14.16
N THR A 72 8.97 -5.16 -14.52
CA THR A 72 8.51 -5.15 -15.91
C THR A 72 8.29 -3.75 -16.47
N GLY A 73 8.15 -2.74 -15.60
CA GLY A 73 7.73 -1.39 -15.99
C GLY A 73 6.23 -1.30 -16.34
N ARG A 74 5.51 -2.42 -16.29
CA ARG A 74 4.08 -2.47 -16.65
C ARG A 74 3.22 -2.09 -15.45
N PRO A 75 2.13 -1.32 -15.67
CA PRO A 75 1.17 -1.01 -14.63
C PRO A 75 0.58 -2.27 -13.99
N VAL A 76 0.43 -2.24 -12.66
CA VAL A 76 -0.32 -3.24 -11.91
C VAL A 76 -1.34 -2.54 -11.00
N PHE A 77 -2.46 -3.20 -10.74
CA PHE A 77 -3.61 -2.61 -10.07
C PHE A 77 -3.83 -3.23 -8.68
N PRO A 78 -4.16 -2.44 -7.65
CA PRO A 78 -4.65 -1.06 -7.75
C PRO A 78 -3.55 0.02 -7.77
N ALA A 79 -2.27 -0.32 -7.67
CA ALA A 79 -1.17 0.65 -7.56
C ALA A 79 -1.09 1.66 -8.72
N ALA A 80 -1.60 1.29 -9.90
CA ALA A 80 -1.62 2.15 -11.07
C ALA A 80 -2.89 3.00 -11.26
N PHE A 81 -3.85 2.94 -10.34
CA PHE A 81 -4.96 3.89 -10.37
C PHE A 81 -4.53 5.25 -9.83
N ASP A 82 -4.98 6.33 -10.46
CA ASP A 82 -4.67 7.72 -10.03
C ASP A 82 -5.10 8.04 -8.59
N THR A 83 -6.07 7.29 -8.06
CA THR A 83 -6.57 7.42 -6.68
C THR A 83 -5.73 6.65 -5.66
N VAL A 84 -4.67 5.97 -6.10
CA VAL A 84 -3.85 5.06 -5.29
C VAL A 84 -2.38 5.42 -5.41
N ILE A 85 -1.70 5.50 -4.28
CA ILE A 85 -0.27 5.74 -4.21
C ILE A 85 0.46 4.40 -4.43
N GLY A 86 1.02 4.21 -5.62
CA GLY A 86 1.89 3.07 -5.91
C GLY A 86 3.23 3.16 -5.21
N VAL A 87 3.68 2.04 -4.61
CA VAL A 87 4.91 2.00 -3.81
C VAL A 87 5.89 0.94 -4.31
N GLY A 88 7.07 1.40 -4.70
CA GLY A 88 8.24 0.59 -5.01
C GLY A 88 9.11 0.34 -3.78
N ALA A 89 10.03 -0.62 -3.90
CA ALA A 89 10.91 -1.06 -2.83
C ALA A 89 12.36 -0.59 -3.04
N LEU A 90 13.00 -0.17 -1.95
CA LEU A 90 14.43 0.08 -1.84
C LEU A 90 15.12 -1.06 -1.09
N ASP A 91 16.37 -1.34 -1.44
CA ASP A 91 17.25 -2.22 -0.68
C ASP A 91 17.85 -1.52 0.56
N ALA A 92 18.68 -2.24 1.31
CA ALA A 92 19.31 -1.72 2.53
C ALA A 92 20.33 -0.60 2.28
N HIS A 93 20.76 -0.39 1.03
CA HIS A 93 21.67 0.66 0.62
C HIS A 93 20.93 1.90 0.08
N GLY A 94 19.59 1.85 0.03
CA GLY A 94 18.76 2.91 -0.53
C GLY A 94 18.68 2.90 -2.06
N ASN A 95 19.19 1.86 -2.73
CA ASN A 95 18.99 1.68 -4.16
C ASN A 95 17.63 1.02 -4.41
N THR A 96 17.06 1.17 -5.62
CA THR A 96 15.89 0.38 -6.01
C THR A 96 16.18 -1.11 -5.85
N TRP A 97 15.35 -1.80 -5.08
CA TRP A 97 15.45 -3.24 -4.91
C TRP A 97 15.27 -3.90 -6.28
N ARG A 98 16.16 -4.83 -6.64
CA ARG A 98 16.27 -5.41 -7.99
C ARG A 98 14.95 -5.97 -8.55
N GLU A 99 14.08 -6.46 -7.68
CA GLU A 99 12.79 -7.06 -8.04
C GLU A 99 11.62 -6.07 -7.92
N SER A 100 11.85 -4.84 -7.47
CA SER A 100 10.80 -3.83 -7.45
C SER A 100 10.36 -3.49 -8.87
N ASN A 101 9.05 -3.53 -9.12
CA ASN A 101 8.49 -2.88 -10.29
C ASN A 101 8.65 -1.35 -10.19
N PHE A 102 8.49 -0.69 -11.33
CA PHE A 102 8.74 0.74 -11.51
C PHE A 102 7.85 1.30 -12.63
N GLY A 103 7.83 2.63 -12.77
CA GLY A 103 7.10 3.32 -13.82
C GLY A 103 6.50 4.63 -13.31
N THR A 104 5.78 5.35 -14.17
CA THR A 104 5.10 6.60 -13.80
C THR A 104 4.03 6.38 -12.73
N PHE A 105 3.52 5.16 -12.60
CA PHE A 105 2.55 4.77 -11.58
C PHE A 105 3.17 4.50 -10.19
N VAL A 106 4.50 4.59 -10.06
CA VAL A 106 5.22 4.36 -8.80
C VAL A 106 5.85 5.69 -8.34
N PRO A 107 5.07 6.61 -7.75
CA PRO A 107 5.58 7.91 -7.32
C PRO A 107 6.52 7.84 -6.11
N VAL A 108 6.49 6.76 -5.33
CA VAL A 108 7.26 6.64 -4.08
C VAL A 108 7.99 5.30 -4.02
N PHE A 109 9.25 5.37 -3.59
CA PHE A 109 10.05 4.20 -3.21
C PHE A 109 10.38 4.27 -1.72
N ALA A 110 10.30 3.14 -1.03
CA ALA A 110 10.53 3.05 0.41
C ALA A 110 11.28 1.75 0.79
N PRO A 111 11.89 1.66 1.98
CA PRO A 111 12.57 0.45 2.43
C PRO A 111 11.70 -0.80 2.28
N GLY A 112 12.16 -1.74 1.46
CA GLY A 112 11.44 -2.97 1.13
C GLY A 112 11.97 -4.21 1.82
N ILE A 113 13.01 -4.08 2.65
CA ILE A 113 13.66 -5.19 3.36
C ILE A 113 13.48 -5.01 4.86
N ALA A 114 12.96 -6.02 5.56
CA ALA A 114 12.75 -5.99 7.00
C ALA A 114 12.99 -7.36 7.65
N MET A 115 13.40 -7.34 8.92
CA MET A 115 13.39 -8.53 9.79
C MET A 115 12.08 -8.57 10.55
N LEU A 116 11.22 -9.56 10.29
CA LEU A 116 9.91 -9.70 10.92
C LEU A 116 9.71 -11.14 11.41
N PRO A 117 8.87 -11.38 12.43
CA PRO A 117 8.51 -12.73 12.86
C PRO A 117 8.00 -13.57 11.69
N VAL A 118 8.54 -14.78 11.53
CA VAL A 118 8.00 -15.75 10.58
C VAL A 118 6.69 -16.32 11.14
N GLY A 119 5.57 -16.03 10.48
CA GLY A 119 4.25 -16.41 10.96
C GLY A 119 3.83 -15.69 12.25
N HIS A 120 2.89 -16.26 13.01
CA HIS A 120 2.46 -15.66 14.27
C HIS A 120 3.45 -15.99 15.39
N ARG A 121 4.25 -14.99 15.80
CA ARG A 121 5.22 -15.08 16.92
C ARG A 121 6.37 -16.07 16.72
N GLY A 122 6.74 -16.40 15.48
CA GLY A 122 7.96 -17.14 15.19
C GLY A 122 9.22 -16.27 15.29
N ASP A 123 10.37 -16.90 15.11
CA ASP A 123 11.66 -16.19 15.09
C ASP A 123 11.73 -15.22 13.90
N PRO A 124 12.48 -14.10 14.02
CA PRO A 124 12.60 -13.14 12.92
C PRO A 124 13.30 -13.74 11.69
N GLY A 125 12.68 -13.56 10.53
CA GLY A 125 13.24 -13.85 9.21
C GLY A 125 13.32 -12.60 8.33
N VAL A 126 14.12 -12.68 7.27
CA VAL A 126 14.24 -11.60 6.28
C VAL A 126 13.04 -11.66 5.33
N TYR A 127 12.32 -10.54 5.23
CA TYR A 127 11.30 -10.30 4.22
C TYR A 127 11.80 -9.23 3.25
N ALA A 128 11.59 -9.45 1.96
CA ALA A 128 11.86 -8.49 0.90
C ALA A 128 10.64 -8.36 -0.02
N GLY A 129 10.25 -7.14 -0.36
CA GLY A 129 9.17 -6.92 -1.31
C GLY A 129 8.57 -5.53 -1.28
N THR A 130 7.90 -5.15 -2.36
CA THR A 130 7.06 -3.94 -2.41
C THR A 130 5.96 -3.98 -1.34
N SER A 131 5.50 -5.16 -0.96
CA SER A 131 4.58 -5.36 0.18
C SER A 131 5.07 -4.76 1.50
N ILE A 132 6.38 -4.86 1.79
CA ILE A 132 7.01 -4.30 2.99
C ILE A 132 7.11 -2.77 2.87
N ALA A 133 7.51 -2.29 1.69
CA ALA A 133 7.58 -0.86 1.40
C ALA A 133 6.20 -0.19 1.51
N THR A 134 5.14 -0.83 1.01
CA THR A 134 3.75 -0.35 1.13
C THR A 134 3.35 -0.16 2.59
N ALA A 135 3.62 -1.15 3.45
CA ALA A 135 3.32 -1.06 4.88
C ALA A 135 4.13 0.06 5.57
N TYR A 136 5.40 0.23 5.17
CA TYR A 136 6.24 1.32 5.65
C TYR A 136 5.67 2.70 5.28
N VAL A 137 5.29 2.89 4.01
CA VAL A 137 4.67 4.14 3.53
C VAL A 137 3.35 4.41 4.26
N ALA A 138 2.47 3.39 4.40
CA ALA A 138 1.21 3.55 5.10
C ALA A 138 1.41 3.99 6.56
N ARG A 139 2.40 3.42 7.25
CA ARG A 139 2.77 3.80 8.62
C ARG A 139 3.25 5.25 8.70
N ARG A 140 4.09 5.68 7.75
CA ARG A 140 4.62 7.05 7.67
C ARG A 140 3.50 8.05 7.38
N LEU A 141 2.62 7.77 6.42
CA LEU A 141 1.44 8.59 6.12
C LEU A 141 0.50 8.72 7.32
N SER A 142 0.21 7.61 8.00
CA SER A 142 -0.62 7.63 9.21
C SER A 142 -0.01 8.50 10.32
N ALA A 143 1.31 8.44 10.49
CA ALA A 143 1.99 9.30 11.46
C ALA A 143 1.97 10.77 11.04
N ALA A 144 2.19 11.07 9.76
CA ALA A 144 2.16 12.42 9.21
C ALA A 144 0.76 13.04 9.34
N ALA A 145 -0.30 12.33 8.93
CA ALA A 145 -1.69 12.77 9.06
C ALA A 145 -2.07 13.10 10.51
N ARG A 146 -1.53 12.35 11.47
CA ARG A 146 -1.76 12.61 12.90
C ARG A 146 -1.05 13.88 13.40
N LEU A 147 0.15 14.16 12.87
CA LEU A 147 0.95 15.32 13.27
C LEU A 147 0.54 16.60 12.53
N HIS A 148 -0.06 16.44 11.34
CA HIS A 148 -0.48 17.51 10.46
C HIS A 148 -1.94 17.28 10.00
N PRO A 149 -2.92 17.41 10.90
CA PRO A 149 -4.33 17.06 10.61
C PRO A 149 -4.97 17.95 9.53
N GLU A 150 -4.44 19.17 9.33
CA GLU A 150 -4.92 20.12 8.31
C GLU A 150 -4.19 19.96 6.96
N ALA A 151 -3.17 19.10 6.88
CA ALA A 151 -2.43 18.88 5.65
C ALA A 151 -3.26 18.05 4.65
N THR A 152 -3.17 18.42 3.38
CA THR A 152 -3.70 17.68 2.25
C THR A 152 -2.94 16.38 2.04
N ASP A 153 -3.55 15.41 1.35
CA ASP A 153 -2.91 14.13 1.04
C ASP A 153 -1.60 14.29 0.23
N GLY A 154 -1.53 15.32 -0.63
CA GLY A 154 -0.32 15.69 -1.36
C GLY A 154 0.79 16.20 -0.44
N GLU A 155 0.48 17.11 0.48
CA GLU A 155 1.44 17.61 1.47
C GLU A 155 1.95 16.49 2.39
N LEU A 156 1.05 15.58 2.80
CA LEU A 156 1.44 14.41 3.59
C LEU A 156 2.40 13.49 2.82
N LEU A 157 2.16 13.29 1.52
CA LEU A 157 3.05 12.53 0.65
C LEU A 157 4.41 13.20 0.50
N GLU A 158 4.46 14.51 0.34
CA GLU A 158 5.70 15.28 0.32
C GLU A 158 6.49 15.17 1.63
N ILE A 159 5.80 15.27 2.78
CA ILE A 159 6.43 15.15 4.11
C ILE A 159 7.14 13.81 4.26
N ILE A 160 6.52 12.71 3.80
CA ILE A 160 7.11 11.38 3.96
C ILE A 160 8.16 11.03 2.92
N SER A 161 8.18 11.74 1.79
CA SER A 161 9.10 11.51 0.67
C SER A 161 10.41 12.29 0.81
N ARG A 162 10.50 13.21 1.78
CA ARG A 162 11.76 13.87 2.13
C ARG A 162 12.73 12.85 2.78
N PRO A 163 14.01 12.84 2.38
CA PRO A 163 15.03 11.97 2.95
C PRO A 163 15.24 12.20 4.45
#